data_AF-A0A2E5EUY7-F1
#
_entry.id   AF-A0A2E5EUY7-F1
#
_cell.length_a   1.000
_cell.length_b   1.000
_cell.length_c   1.000
_cell.angle_alpha   90.00
_cell.angle_beta   90.00
_cell.angle_gamma   90.00
#
_symmetry.space_group_name_H-M   'P 1'
#
loop_
_entity.id
_entity.type
_entity.pdbx_description
1 polymer ?
#
loop_
_entity_poly.entity_id
_entity_poly.type
_entity_poly.pdbx_seq_one_letter_code
_entity_poly.pdbx_strand_id
1 'polypeptide(L)' 'MGLFGTQNDAADPQTPTSLYKTNLGHPWGIHTADSRYQMPAEEVDVTKVYIDFATWAESGGTEKADWYIRPDSNFLLVP' A
#
# COMPACT_ATOMS: atom_id res chain seq x y z
N MET A 1 -18.79 12.53 6.31
CA MET A 1 -18.98 12.70 4.86
C MET A 1 -17.65 12.30 4.22
N GLY A 2 -17.53 11.06 3.75
CA GLY A 2 -16.29 10.59 3.10
C GLY A 2 -16.05 11.39 1.82
N LEU A 3 -14.81 11.75 1.55
CA LEU A 3 -14.43 12.65 0.45
C LEU A 3 -14.88 12.10 -0.91
N PHE A 4 -14.98 10.77 -1.03
CA PHE A 4 -15.43 10.07 -2.24
C PHE A 4 -16.85 9.49 -2.14
N GLY A 5 -17.53 9.63 -0.99
CA GLY A 5 -18.89 9.10 -0.80
C GLY A 5 -19.03 7.56 -0.86
N THR A 6 -17.92 6.81 -0.93
CA THR A 6 -17.88 5.35 -1.11
C THR A 6 -18.08 4.54 0.18
N GLN A 7 -18.45 5.16 1.31
CA GLN A 7 -18.54 4.56 2.67
C GLN A 7 -17.25 3.93 3.24
N ASN A 8 -16.26 3.62 2.40
CA ASN A 8 -14.98 3.01 2.78
C ASN A 8 -13.87 4.04 3.03
N ASP A 9 -14.10 5.29 2.65
CA ASP A 9 -13.23 6.42 2.95
C ASP A 9 -13.66 7.04 4.28
N ALA A 10 -12.89 6.76 5.33
CA ALA A 10 -13.11 7.27 6.69
C ALA A 10 -12.59 8.69 6.88
N ALA A 11 -12.07 9.31 5.82
CA ALA A 11 -11.48 10.63 5.88
C ALA A 11 -12.42 11.64 6.55
N ASP A 12 -11.98 12.19 7.67
CA ASP A 12 -12.55 13.39 8.23
C ASP A 12 -11.89 14.62 7.56
N PRO A 13 -12.66 15.44 6.81
CA PRO A 13 -12.12 16.65 6.17
C PRO A 13 -11.56 17.68 7.17
N GLN A 14 -11.98 17.61 8.44
CA GLN A 14 -11.49 18.49 9.51
C GLN A 14 -10.19 17.98 10.14
N THR A 15 -9.79 16.74 9.86
CA THR A 15 -8.59 16.11 10.39
C THR A 15 -7.63 15.80 9.24
N PRO A 16 -6.64 16.68 8.95
CA PRO A 16 -5.76 16.54 7.79
C PRO A 16 -5.01 15.20 7.74
N THR A 17 -4.72 14.59 8.89
CA THR A 17 -4.02 13.30 9.02
C THR A 17 -4.89 12.09 8.69
N SER A 18 -6.21 12.28 8.55
CA SER A 18 -7.21 11.25 8.26
C SER A 18 -7.53 11.12 6.76
N LEU A 19 -7.08 12.05 5.92
CA LEU A 19 -7.42 12.05 4.50
C LEU A 19 -6.81 10.84 3.77
N TYR A 20 -7.56 10.28 2.82
CA TYR A 20 -7.14 9.15 1.95
C TYR A 20 -6.77 7.87 2.70
N LYS A 21 -7.50 7.57 3.78
CA LYS A 21 -7.31 6.34 4.57
C LYS A 21 -8.63 5.61 4.80
N THR A 22 -8.53 4.29 4.91
CA THR A 22 -9.64 3.44 5.34
C THR A 22 -9.92 3.61 6.83
N ASN A 23 -11.05 3.08 7.31
CA ASN A 23 -11.41 3.10 8.74
C ASN A 23 -10.40 2.38 9.63
N LEU A 24 -9.58 1.49 9.04
CA LEU A 24 -8.51 0.76 9.72
C LEU A 24 -7.15 1.48 9.64
N GLY A 25 -7.10 2.68 9.06
CA GLY A 25 -5.89 3.49 8.96
C GLY A 25 -4.99 3.18 7.75
N HIS A 26 -5.36 2.21 6.90
CA HIS A 26 -4.59 1.88 5.70
C HIS A 26 -4.69 2.98 4.64
N PRO A 27 -3.57 3.38 4.01
CA PRO A 27 -3.56 4.35 2.91
C PRO A 27 -4.03 3.73 1.60
N TRP A 28 -4.57 4.55 0.69
CA TRP A 28 -4.96 4.14 -0.66
C TRP A 28 -3.79 4.05 -1.66
N GLY A 29 -2.64 4.64 -1.33
CA GLY A 29 -1.49 4.70 -2.21
C GLY A 29 -0.19 4.82 -1.43
N ILE A 30 0.89 4.39 -2.07
CA ILE A 30 2.24 4.42 -1.50
C ILE A 30 3.13 5.16 -2.48
N HIS A 31 3.95 6.05 -1.94
CA HIS A 31 5.01 6.70 -2.70
C HIS A 31 6.34 6.11 -2.24
N THR A 32 7.01 5.38 -3.13
CA THR A 32 8.35 4.85 -2.91
C THR A 32 9.34 5.57 -3.82
N ALA A 33 10.47 5.99 -3.26
CA ALA A 33 11.55 6.64 -4.02
C ALA A 33 12.47 5.64 -4.73
N ASP A 34 12.27 4.33 -4.51
CA ASP A 34 13.19 3.30 -4.98
C ASP A 34 12.80 2.78 -6.38
N SER A 35 13.72 2.91 -7.33
CA SER A 35 13.58 2.41 -8.70
C SER A 35 13.55 0.89 -8.82
N ARG A 36 13.82 0.16 -7.73
CA ARG A 36 13.75 -1.31 -7.68
C ARG A 36 12.33 -1.84 -7.46
N TYR A 37 11.36 -0.99 -7.13
CA TYR A 37 9.97 -1.42 -7.05
C TYR A 37 9.48 -1.84 -8.45
N GLN A 38 8.99 -3.08 -8.53
CA GLN A 38 8.44 -3.65 -9.75
C GLN A 38 6.94 -3.83 -9.57
N MET A 39 6.17 -3.41 -10.58
CA MET A 39 4.71 -3.48 -10.48
C MET A 39 4.25 -4.95 -10.52
N PRO A 40 3.41 -5.39 -9.55
CA PRO A 40 2.68 -6.64 -9.67
C PRO A 40 1.86 -6.70 -10.97
N ALA A 41 1.63 -7.89 -11.50
CA ALA A 41 0.65 -8.08 -12.56
C ALA A 41 -0.75 -7.66 -12.06
N GLU A 42 -1.64 -7.28 -12.99
CA GLU A 42 -3.01 -6.90 -12.63
C GLU A 42 -3.72 -8.03 -11.86
N GLU A 43 -4.59 -7.65 -10.92
CA GLU A 43 -5.31 -8.55 -10.00
C GLU A 43 -4.43 -9.35 -9.02
N VAL A 44 -3.10 -9.21 -9.07
CA VAL A 44 -2.19 -9.83 -8.10
C VAL A 44 -2.06 -8.94 -6.87
N ASP A 45 -2.35 -9.52 -5.71
CA ASP A 45 -2.11 -8.91 -4.41
C ASP A 45 -0.60 -8.64 -4.19
N VAL A 46 -0.26 -7.41 -3.80
CA VAL A 46 1.11 -6.99 -3.50
C VAL A 46 1.77 -7.83 -2.39
N THR A 47 0.97 -8.36 -1.44
CA THR A 47 1.47 -9.25 -0.37
C THR A 47 1.96 -10.60 -0.90
N LYS A 48 1.51 -11.03 -2.09
CA LYS A 48 2.02 -12.23 -2.77
C LYS A 48 3.34 -11.97 -3.48
N VAL A 49 3.51 -10.75 -4.01
CA VAL A 49 4.76 -10.35 -4.68
C VAL A 49 5.84 -10.04 -3.65
N TYR A 50 5.48 -9.36 -2.58
CA TYR A 50 6.38 -8.87 -1.54
C TYR A 50 5.94 -9.40 -0.18
N ILE A 51 6.51 -10.54 0.22
CA ILE A 51 6.08 -11.25 1.45
C ILE A 51 6.25 -10.41 2.73
N ASP A 52 7.22 -9.49 2.76
CA ASP A 52 7.50 -8.61 3.90
C ASP A 52 6.58 -7.35 3.91
N PHE A 53 5.76 -7.12 2.87
CA PHE A 53 4.95 -5.91 2.72
C PHE A 53 3.91 -5.73 3.83
N ALA A 54 3.23 -6.81 4.21
CA ALA A 54 2.20 -6.76 5.25
C ALA A 54 2.79 -6.31 6.59
N THR A 55 3.92 -6.90 6.99
CA THR A 55 4.65 -6.52 8.21
C THR A 55 5.08 -5.05 8.17
N TRP A 56 5.60 -4.58 7.03
CA TRP A 56 5.94 -3.18 6.86
C TRP A 56 4.71 -2.26 7.01
N ALA A 57 3.60 -2.58 6.34
CA ALA A 57 2.40 -1.77 6.35
C ALA A 57 1.76 -1.69 7.75
N GLU A 58 1.66 -2.83 8.45
CA GLU A 58 1.08 -2.92 9.79
C GLU A 58 1.95 -2.23 10.87
N SER A 59 3.27 -2.21 10.68
CA SER A 59 4.20 -1.51 11.57
C SER A 59 4.20 0.02 11.41
N GLY A 60 3.38 0.56 10.50
CA GLY A 60 3.41 1.97 10.13
C GLY A 60 4.71 2.38 9.42
N GLY A 61 5.39 1.43 8.77
CA GLY A 61 6.62 1.66 8.02
C GLY A 61 7.91 1.62 8.84
N THR A 62 7.88 1.09 10.05
CA THR A 62 9.06 1.00 10.95
C THR A 62 9.81 -0.31 10.81
N GLU A 63 9.11 -1.40 10.49
CA GLU A 63 9.69 -2.72 10.26
C GLU A 63 9.78 -3.01 8.76
N LYS A 64 10.75 -3.84 8.35
CA LYS A 64 10.89 -4.32 6.96
C LYS A 64 10.89 -3.19 5.92
N ALA A 65 11.59 -2.09 6.21
CA ALA A 65 11.66 -0.90 5.35
C ALA A 65 12.21 -1.18 3.92
N ASP A 66 12.84 -2.34 3.72
CA ASP A 66 13.39 -2.85 2.47
C ASP A 66 12.49 -3.88 1.77
N TRP A 67 11.21 -3.97 2.15
CA TRP A 67 10.24 -4.95 1.64
C TRP A 67 10.18 -5.03 0.10
N TYR A 68 10.40 -3.92 -0.60
CA TYR A 68 10.30 -3.79 -2.06
C TYR A 68 11.51 -4.36 -2.84
N ILE A 69 12.59 -4.78 -2.16
CA ILE A 69 13.83 -5.22 -2.84
C ILE A 69 13.73 -6.65 -3.38
N ARG A 70 12.83 -7.48 -2.83
CA ARG A 70 12.72 -8.91 -3.15
C ARG A 70 11.33 -9.30 -3.65
N PRO A 71 10.99 -8.94 -4.90
CA PRO A 71 9.76 -9.42 -5.51
C PRO A 71 9.85 -10.91 -5.88
N ASP A 72 8.72 -11.61 -5.79
CA ASP A 72 8.52 -12.88 -6.49
C ASP A 72 8.24 -12.61 -7.98
N SER A 73 9.18 -13.02 -8.83
CA SER A 73 9.14 -12.81 -10.27
C SER A 73 7.94 -13.46 -10.96
N ASN A 74 7.33 -14.48 -10.36
CA ASN A 74 6.17 -15.17 -10.96
C ASN A 74 4.92 -14.30 -11.01
N PHE A 75 4.88 -13.24 -10.20
CA PHE A 75 3.72 -12.36 -10.05
C PHE A 75 3.97 -10.94 -10.56
N LEU A 76 5.14 -10.70 -11.16
CA LEU A 76 5.45 -9.42 -11.77
C LEU A 76 4.73 -9.26 -13.10
N LEU A 77 4.39 -8.00 -13.43
CA LEU A 77 3.95 -7.66 -14.77
C LEU A 77 5.10 -7.95 -15.73
N VAL A 78 4.99 -9.01 -16.51
CA VAL A 78 5.94 -9.31 -17.58
C VAL A 78 5.54 -8.47 -18.80
N PRO A 79 6.44 -7.63 -19.35
CA PRO A 79 6.16 -6.85 -20.56
C PRO A 79 6.00 -7.74 -21.81
#